data_AF-A0A7V4YQ70-F1
#
_entry.id   AF-A0A7V4YQ70-F1
#
_cell.length_a   1.000
_cell.length_b   1.000
_cell.length_c   1.000
_cell.angle_alpha   90.00
_cell.angle_beta   90.00
_cell.angle_gamma   90.00
#
_symmetry.space_group_name_H-M   'P 1'
#
loop_
_entity.id
_entity.type
_entity.pdbx_description
1 polymer ?
#
loop_
_entity_poly.entity_id
_entity_poly.type
_entity_poly.pdbx_seq_one_letter_code
_entity_poly.pdbx_strand_id
1 'polypeptide(L)'
;MMEIALTVIGAGVTFLAGAVTYLAWRNGKTVKENTTRILERMDEGFRRMDEGFRRMDEGFRLIALLILAETPEEKRELARRILKEKQ
;
A
#
# COMPACT_ATOMS: atom_id res chain seq x y z
N MET A 1 -19.01 31.49 49.24
CA MET A 1 -19.73 31.29 47.96
C MET A 1 -18.78 31.41 46.76
N MET A 2 -18.07 32.53 46.58
CA MET A 2 -17.21 32.76 45.40
C MET A 2 -15.96 31.86 45.32
N GLU A 3 -15.28 31.58 46.43
CA GLU A 3 -14.11 30.66 46.45
C GLU A 3 -14.48 29.21 46.11
N ILE A 4 -15.63 28.73 46.60
CA ILE A 4 -16.13 27.39 46.29
C ILE A 4 -16.46 27.30 44.80
N ALA A 5 -17.10 28.33 44.23
CA ALA A 5 -17.38 28.37 42.80
C ALA A 5 -16.09 28.33 41.96
N LEU A 6 -15.07 29.11 42.32
CA LEU A 6 -13.77 29.10 41.65
C LEU A 6 -13.06 27.74 41.73
N THR A 7 -13.15 27.07 42.89
CA THR A 7 -12.56 25.74 43.09
C THR A 7 -13.25 24.69 42.24
N VAL A 8 -14.58 24.72 42.17
CA VAL A 8 -15.38 23.82 41.33
C VAL A 8 -15.09 24.05 39.85
N ILE A 9 -14.98 25.31 39.42
CA ILE A 9 -14.61 25.66 38.04
C ILE A 9 -13.19 25.17 37.73
N GLY A 10 -12.22 25.39 38.62
CA GLY A 10 -10.84 24.94 38.43
C GLY A 10 -10.72 23.42 38.33
N ALA A 11 -11.45 22.68 39.17
CA ALA A 11 -11.52 21.23 39.09
C ALA A 11 -12.16 20.76 37.78
N GLY A 12 -13.24 21.41 37.34
CA GLY A 12 -13.90 21.14 36.07
C GLY A 12 -12.99 21.37 34.86
N VAL A 13 -12.26 22.49 34.83
CA VAL A 13 -11.30 22.81 33.77
C VAL A 13 -10.15 21.80 33.73
N THR A 14 -9.62 21.41 34.90
CA THR A 14 -8.54 20.42 34.99
C THR A 14 -8.98 19.04 34.47
N PHE A 15 -10.20 18.62 34.83
CA PHE A 15 -10.77 17.37 34.33
C PHE A 15 -10.96 17.42 32.80
N LEU A 16 -11.52 18.51 32.28
CA LEU A 16 -11.71 18.69 30.83
C LEU A 16 -10.38 18.71 30.08
N ALA A 17 -9.35 19.37 30.62
CA ALA A 17 -8.02 19.35 30.03
C ALA A 17 -7.46 17.92 29.94
N GLY A 18 -7.58 17.15 31.03
CA GLY A 18 -7.18 15.74 31.04
C GLY A 18 -7.94 14.89 30.01
N ALA A 19 -9.26 15.10 29.88
CA ALA A 19 -10.09 14.41 28.91
C ALA A 19 -9.68 14.75 27.47
N VAL A 20 -9.44 16.02 27.16
CA VAL A 20 -8.99 16.48 25.83
C VAL A 20 -7.61 15.90 25.50
N THR A 21 -6.67 15.93 26.44
CA THR A 21 -5.33 15.34 26.26
C THR A 21 -5.41 13.84 26.00
N TYR A 22 -6.24 13.11 26.76
CA TYR A 22 -6.43 11.68 26.59
C TYR A 22 -7.02 11.35 25.22
N LEU A 23 -8.06 12.09 24.79
CA LEU A 23 -8.68 11.89 23.48
C LEU A 23 -7.71 12.21 22.33
N ALA A 24 -6.93 13.28 22.44
CA ALA A 24 -5.91 13.62 21.45
C ALA A 24 -4.85 12.51 21.33
N TRP A 25 -4.36 11.99 22.46
CA TRP A 25 -3.40 10.88 22.47
C TRP A 25 -4.00 9.60 21.85
N ARG A 26 -5.22 9.23 22.24
CA ARG A 26 -5.92 8.04 21.73
C ARG A 26 -6.18 8.14 20.23
N ASN A 27 -6.67 9.29 19.77
CA ASN A 27 -6.92 9.53 18.35
C ASN A 27 -5.61 9.51 17.55
N GLY A 28 -4.54 10.14 18.06
CA GLY A 28 -3.23 10.10 17.44
C GLY A 28 -2.67 8.69 17.28
N LYS A 29 -2.84 7.83 18.30
CA LYS A 29 -2.44 6.42 18.24
C LYS A 29 -3.21 5.66 17.16
N THR A 30 -4.53 5.80 17.12
CA THR A 30 -5.38 5.15 16.10
C THR A 30 -5.03 5.61 14.68
N VAL A 31 -4.79 6.92 14.49
CA VAL A 31 -4.37 7.45 13.18
C VAL A 31 -3.05 6.83 12.76
N LYS A 32 -2.05 6.77 13.66
CA LYS A 32 -0.75 6.16 13.37
C LYS A 32 -0.90 4.69 12.96
N GLU A 33 -1.66 3.90 13.70
CA GLU A 33 -1.90 2.49 13.39
C GLU A 33 -2.58 2.29 12.04
N ASN A 34 -3.59 3.11 11.72
CA ASN A 34 -4.26 3.07 10.42
C ASN A 34 -3.33 3.47 9.28
N THR A 35 -2.53 4.53 9.46
CA THR A 35 -1.55 4.96 8.47
C THR A 35 -0.51 3.87 8.21
N THR A 36 0.00 3.20 9.25
CA THR A 36 0.94 2.08 9.09
C THR A 36 0.32 0.94 8.27
N ARG A 37 -0.92 0.53 8.58
CA ARG A 37 -1.62 -0.51 7.81
C ARG A 37 -1.86 -0.12 6.35
N ILE A 38 -2.15 1.15 6.08
CA ILE A 38 -2.32 1.65 4.71
C ILE A 38 -0.99 1.57 3.96
N LEU A 39 0.11 1.99 4.58
CA LEU A 39 1.45 1.93 3.98
C LEU A 39 1.87 0.49 3.69
N GLU A 40 1.66 -0.45 4.61
CA GLU A 40 1.96 -1.87 4.39
C GLU A 40 1.18 -2.45 3.21
N ARG A 41 -0.12 -2.15 3.12
CA ARG A 41 -0.95 -2.56 1.97
C ARG A 41 -0.54 -1.91 0.66
N MET A 42 -0.09 -0.65 0.72
CA MET A 42 0.40 0.08 -0.43
C MET A 42 1.70 -0.53 -0.95
N ASP A 43 2.62 -0.89 -0.05
CA ASP A 43 3.87 -1.58 -0.39
C ASP A 43 3.61 -2.96 -1.01
N GLU A 44 2.67 -3.74 -0.46
CA GLU A 44 2.24 -5.00 -1.07
C GLU A 44 1.63 -4.79 -2.47
N GLY A 45 0.80 -3.75 -2.61
CA GLY A 45 0.22 -3.36 -3.89
C GLY A 45 1.29 -3.03 -4.92
N PHE A 46 2.29 -2.23 -4.55
CA PHE A 46 3.40 -1.89 -5.42
C PHE A 46 4.26 -3.09 -5.80
N ARG A 47 4.55 -4.01 -4.86
CA ARG A 47 5.29 -5.25 -5.18
C ARG A 47 4.56 -6.11 -6.21
N ARG A 48 3.24 -6.28 -6.06
CA ARG A 48 2.43 -7.02 -7.05
C ARG A 48 2.41 -6.31 -8.40
N MET A 49 2.38 -4.99 -8.39
CA MET A 49 2.44 -4.18 -9.60
C MET A 49 3.78 -4.36 -10.32
N ASP A 50 4.90 -4.32 -9.60
CA ASP A 50 6.24 -4.57 -10.14
C ASP A 50 6.38 -5.98 -10.74
N GLU A 51 5.84 -6.99 -10.07
CA GLU A 51 5.78 -8.35 -10.63
C GLU A 51 4.95 -8.41 -11.92
N GLY A 52 3.81 -7.70 -11.94
CA GLY A 52 2.98 -7.55 -13.14
C GLY A 52 3.74 -6.91 -14.29
N PHE A 53 4.47 -5.82 -14.03
CA PHE A 53 5.30 -5.15 -15.02
C PHE A 53 6.44 -6.02 -15.53
N ARG A 54 7.13 -6.77 -14.66
CA ARG A 54 8.17 -7.72 -15.09
C ARG A 54 7.63 -8.79 -16.04
N ARG A 55 6.47 -9.36 -15.72
CA ARG A 55 5.80 -10.34 -16.60
C ARG A 55 5.37 -9.73 -17.93
N MET A 56 4.97 -8.46 -17.91
CA MET A 56 4.63 -7.71 -19.11
C MET A 56 5.85 -7.48 -19.99
N ASP A 57 6.98 -7.07 -19.42
CA ASP A 57 8.26 -6.88 -20.12
C ASP A 57 8.75 -8.19 -20.76
N GLU A 58 8.66 -9.32 -20.06
CA GLU A 58 8.94 -10.63 -20.64
C GLU A 58 8.03 -10.92 -21.84
N GLY A 59 6.73 -10.67 -21.71
CA GLY A 59 5.77 -10.80 -22.81
C GLY A 59 6.13 -9.94 -24.02
N PHE A 60 6.48 -8.68 -23.80
CA PHE A 60 6.91 -7.78 -24.88
C PHE A 60 8.21 -8.23 -25.53
N ARG A 61 9.17 -8.75 -24.75
CA ARG A 61 10.41 -9.31 -25.28
C ARG A 61 10.15 -10.51 -26.18
N LEU A 62 9.23 -11.40 -25.80
CA LEU A 62 8.83 -12.53 -26.63
C LEU A 62 8.16 -12.08 -27.93
N ILE A 63 7.27 -11.07 -27.85
CA ILE A 63 6.63 -10.49 -29.04
C ILE A 63 7.69 -9.87 -29.97
N ALA A 64 8.66 -9.13 -29.42
CA ALA A 64 9.75 -8.55 -30.21
C ALA A 64 10.57 -9.63 -30.93
N LEU A 65 10.90 -10.74 -30.24
CA LEU A 65 11.60 -11.88 -30.86
C LEU A 65 10.79 -12.52 -31.99
N LEU A 66 9.47 -12.67 -31.81
CA LEU A 66 8.59 -13.20 -32.86
C LEU A 66 8.48 -12.28 -34.08
N ILE A 67 8.53 -10.96 -33.88
CA ILE A 67 8.51 -9.97 -34.95
C ILE A 67 9.85 -9.99 -35.71
N LEU A 68 10.97 -10.05 -34.98
CA LEU A 68 12.33 -10.03 -35.54
C LEU A 68 12.75 -11.33 -36.23
N ALA A 69 12.11 -12.47 -35.93
CA ALA A 69 12.38 -13.71 -36.64
C ALA A 69 12.15 -13.53 -38.15
N GLU A 70 13.16 -13.84 -38.95
CA GLU A 70 13.16 -13.59 -40.39
C GLU A 70 12.34 -14.65 -41.14
N THR A 71 12.35 -15.89 -40.65
CA THR A 71 11.69 -17.03 -41.32
C THR A 71 10.41 -17.48 -40.61
N PRO A 72 9.41 -17.98 -41.36
CA PRO A 72 8.19 -18.55 -40.76
C PRO A 72 8.48 -19.82 -39.95
N GLU A 73 9.55 -20.54 -40.23
CA GLU A 73 10.03 -21.71 -39.48
C GLU A 73 10.54 -21.31 -38.09
N GLU A 74 11.37 -20.27 -37.99
CA GLU A 74 11.86 -19.73 -36.71
C GLU A 74 10.71 -19.24 -35.84
N LYS A 75 9.72 -18.54 -36.42
CA LYS A 75 8.52 -18.10 -35.71
C LYS A 75 7.75 -19.26 -35.11
N ARG A 76 7.60 -20.37 -35.86
CA ARG A 76 6.92 -21.58 -35.40
C ARG A 76 7.70 -22.29 -34.29
N GLU A 77 9.03 -22.34 -34.37
CA GLU A 77 9.86 -22.93 -33.33
C GLU A 77 9.81 -22.10 -32.04
N LEU A 78 9.95 -20.78 -32.15
CA LEU A 78 9.89 -19.86 -31.02
C LEU A 78 8.52 -19.94 -30.31
N ALA A 79 7.42 -19.95 -31.09
CA ALA A 79 6.07 -20.12 -30.57
C ALA A 79 5.89 -21.46 -29.83
N ARG A 80 6.46 -22.55 -30.35
CA ARG A 80 6.42 -23.87 -29.67
C ARG A 80 7.21 -23.85 -28.36
N ARG A 81 8.38 -23.20 -28.31
CA ARG A 81 9.16 -23.09 -27.07
C ARG A 81 8.41 -22.29 -26.00
N ILE A 82 7.84 -21.14 -26.38
CA ILE A 82 7.02 -20.30 -25.49
C ILE A 82 5.80 -21.06 -24.95
N LEU A 83 5.11 -21.84 -25.80
CA LEU A 83 3.95 -22.63 -25.38
C LEU A 83 4.31 -23.78 -24.44
N LYS A 84 5.51 -24.37 -24.57
CA LYS A 84 6.00 -25.43 -23.67
C LYS A 84 6.44 -24.90 -22.31
N GLU A 85 7.01 -23.70 -22.23
CA GLU A 85 7.39 -23.06 -20.96
C GLU A 85 6.19 -22.62 -20.11
N LYS A 86 4.99 -22.52 -20.69
CA LYS A 86 3.76 -22.14 -19.98
C LYS A 86 2.93 -23.32 -19.42
N GLN A 87 3.30 -24.57 -19.73
CA GLN A 87 2.72 -25.78 -19.10
C GLN A 87 3.53 -26.16 -17.86
#